data_AF-A0A7V2Z2S0-F1
#
_entry.id   AF-A0A7V2Z2S0-F1
#
_cell.length_a   1.000
_cell.length_b   1.000
_cell.length_c   1.000
_cell.angle_alpha   90.00
_cell.angle_beta   90.00
_cell.angle_gamma   90.00
#
_symmetry.space_group_name_H-M   'P 1'
#
loop_
_entity.id
_entity.type
_entity.pdbx_description
1 polymer ?
#
loop_
_entity_poly.entity_id
_entity_poly.type
_entity_poly.pdbx_seq_one_letter_code
_entity_poly.pdbx_strand_id
1 'polypeptide(L)'
;MPTAAVAALAMLAGACVLSGRERAAVDGRPQSLYLWLIPETAPRYRVGEAVVFHVALGTRQTTTQTVTGLSHGSVEFFVLPAGPDGPRHQRGVSPVFSPLEPPAGDAPVTSPTHLRRDFLFTTLTAKPGKYVLRCVYSTPEPANPDRLMRVYARPAPFEVIEDAPVLQRHSNGLITRHEALRLACEATGRPGAPADARLVVDEMGFHKWWVNVNESDAATTASVSYFVDPYQGRVWARARPFDPTVKQDDLPISLESEVIQKLRERRRTEFPTAPGR
;
A
#
# COMPACT_ATOMS: atom_id res chain seq x y z
N MET A 1 35.35 41.98 -10.94
CA MET A 1 33.99 42.37 -10.50
C MET A 1 33.02 41.27 -10.92
N PRO A 2 32.04 40.90 -10.07
CA PRO A 2 32.09 39.94 -8.95
C PRO A 2 31.87 38.47 -9.42
N THR A 3 32.50 37.43 -8.86
CA THR A 3 32.16 36.64 -7.64
C THR A 3 30.71 36.18 -7.47
N ALA A 4 30.46 34.87 -7.61
CA ALA A 4 29.51 34.06 -6.84
C ALA A 4 29.74 32.58 -7.22
N ALA A 5 30.23 31.67 -6.37
CA ALA A 5 29.78 31.22 -5.04
C ALA A 5 29.29 29.76 -5.15
N VAL A 6 30.05 28.91 -4.48
CA VAL A 6 29.76 27.54 -4.05
C VAL A 6 28.37 27.45 -3.41
N ALA A 7 27.63 26.38 -3.70
CA ALA A 7 26.61 25.86 -2.78
C ALA A 7 26.68 24.33 -2.77
N ALA A 8 27.26 23.83 -1.69
CA ALA A 8 27.34 22.42 -1.35
C ALA A 8 25.95 21.85 -1.10
N LEU A 9 25.71 20.64 -1.63
CA LEU A 9 24.54 19.82 -1.35
C LEU A 9 24.64 19.31 0.10
N ALA A 10 24.11 20.08 1.04
CA ALA A 10 23.81 19.61 2.39
C ALA A 10 22.29 19.50 2.54
N MET A 11 21.74 18.29 2.51
CA MET A 11 20.38 18.04 2.96
C MET A 11 20.33 16.86 3.93
N LEU A 12 20.40 17.25 5.21
CA LEU A 12 19.55 16.80 6.31
C LEU A 12 19.58 15.31 6.67
N ALA A 13 20.65 14.94 7.38
CA ALA A 13 20.55 14.04 8.53
C ALA A 13 19.70 14.72 9.62
N GLY A 14 18.37 14.62 9.50
CA GLY A 14 17.43 15.02 10.54
C GLY A 14 17.45 13.99 11.67
N ALA A 15 18.27 14.26 12.69
CA ALA A 15 18.16 13.60 13.98
C ALA A 15 16.76 13.85 14.56
N CYS A 16 15.84 12.92 14.37
CA CYS A 16 14.56 12.91 15.07
C CYS A 16 14.82 12.61 16.55
N VAL A 17 15.05 13.66 17.34
CA VAL A 17 14.87 13.62 18.79
C VAL A 17 13.37 13.52 19.07
N LEU A 18 12.84 12.30 19.07
CA LEU A 18 11.47 12.02 19.51
C LEU A 18 11.48 11.64 20.99
N SER A 19 11.43 12.67 21.84
CA SER A 19 10.99 12.51 23.22
C SER A 19 9.47 12.28 23.23
N GLY A 20 9.04 11.15 23.81
CA GLY A 20 7.62 10.76 23.85
C GLY A 20 7.38 9.42 24.56
N ARG A 21 7.60 9.41 25.88
CA ARG A 21 6.88 8.57 26.88
C ARG A 21 5.36 8.77 26.66
N GLU A 22 4.44 7.80 26.61
CA GLU A 22 4.09 6.66 27.48
C GLU A 22 3.11 5.71 26.72
N ARG A 23 3.35 4.38 26.72
CA ARG A 23 2.75 3.28 27.52
C ARG A 23 1.36 2.76 27.11
N ALA A 24 1.34 1.48 26.73
CA ALA A 24 0.56 0.47 27.45
C ALA A 24 1.40 -0.83 27.48
N ALA A 25 2.00 -1.11 28.64
CA ALA A 25 2.58 -2.41 28.91
C ALA A 25 1.43 -3.38 29.16
N VAL A 26 1.33 -4.42 28.33
CA VAL A 26 0.60 -5.64 28.73
C VAL A 26 1.52 -6.30 29.77
N ASP A 27 1.05 -6.43 31.01
CA ASP A 27 1.70 -7.14 32.14
C ASP A 27 2.82 -6.45 32.93
N GLY A 28 2.94 -5.12 32.91
CA GLY A 28 3.83 -4.40 33.84
C GLY A 28 5.35 -4.57 33.61
N ARG A 29 5.76 -5.33 32.57
CA ARG A 29 7.16 -5.36 32.10
C ARG A 29 7.41 -4.18 31.15
N PRO A 30 8.56 -3.48 31.26
CA PRO A 30 8.93 -2.49 30.25
C PRO A 30 9.08 -3.20 28.89
N GLN A 31 8.29 -2.78 27.90
CA GLN A 31 8.44 -3.29 26.53
C GLN A 31 9.85 -2.95 26.05
N SER A 32 10.63 -3.99 25.74
CA SER A 32 11.99 -3.85 25.19
C SER A 32 11.95 -3.33 23.75
N LEU A 33 10.91 -3.72 23.00
CA LEU A 33 10.68 -3.33 21.62
C LEU A 33 9.83 -2.06 21.53
N TYR A 34 10.04 -1.30 20.45
CA TYR A 34 9.19 -0.19 20.05
C TYR A 34 8.96 -0.23 18.55
N LEU A 35 7.84 0.33 18.12
CA LEU A 35 7.40 0.34 16.74
C LEU A 35 7.10 1.78 16.31
N TRP A 36 7.53 2.14 15.10
CA TRP A 36 7.16 3.39 14.46
C TRP A 36 6.39 3.13 13.18
N LEU A 37 5.45 4.02 12.92
CA LEU A 37 4.66 4.07 11.70
C LEU A 37 4.81 5.49 11.14
N ILE A 38 5.46 5.60 9.98
CA ILE A 38 5.87 6.87 9.39
C ILE A 38 5.33 6.93 7.96
N PRO A 39 4.48 7.91 7.60
CA PRO A 39 4.06 8.06 6.20
C PRO A 39 5.24 8.46 5.32
N GLU A 40 5.31 7.95 4.09
CA GLU A 40 6.37 8.31 3.12
C GLU A 40 6.31 9.80 2.74
N THR A 41 5.09 10.32 2.57
CA THR A 41 4.82 11.71 2.19
C THR A 41 3.95 12.42 3.23
N ALA A 42 3.68 13.71 3.02
CA ALA A 42 2.76 14.45 3.87
C ALA A 42 1.41 13.71 3.98
N PRO A 43 0.81 13.61 5.19
CA PRO A 43 -0.31 12.69 5.45
C PRO A 43 -1.66 13.26 4.99
N ARG A 44 -1.74 13.74 3.75
CA ARG A 44 -2.95 14.24 3.09
C ARG A 44 -3.06 13.54 1.74
N TYR A 45 -4.12 12.75 1.58
CA TYR A 45 -4.27 11.84 0.45
C TYR A 45 -5.62 12.01 -0.21
N ARG A 46 -5.72 11.70 -1.49
CA ARG A 46 -6.99 11.64 -2.21
C ARG A 46 -7.61 10.24 -2.10
N VAL A 47 -8.91 10.16 -2.33
CA VAL A 47 -9.60 8.86 -2.42
C VAL A 47 -8.98 8.05 -3.57
N GLY A 48 -8.59 6.81 -3.28
CA GLY A 48 -7.96 5.92 -4.26
C GLY A 48 -6.49 6.23 -4.57
N GLU A 49 -5.87 7.18 -3.87
CA GLU A 49 -4.42 7.40 -3.95
C GLU A 49 -3.68 6.24 -3.28
N ALA A 50 -2.60 5.77 -3.92
CA ALA A 50 -1.72 4.79 -3.30
C ALA A 50 -0.83 5.49 -2.28
N VAL A 51 -0.70 4.91 -1.09
CA VAL A 51 0.06 5.50 0.01
C VAL A 51 1.01 4.49 0.60
N VAL A 52 2.22 4.93 0.92
CA VAL A 52 3.24 4.08 1.53
C VAL A 52 3.46 4.53 2.97
N PHE A 53 3.51 3.55 3.87
CA PHE A 53 3.94 3.74 5.24
C PHE A 53 5.19 2.91 5.51
N HIS A 54 6.19 3.54 6.12
CA HIS A 54 7.36 2.88 6.65
C HIS A 54 7.07 2.41 8.07
N VAL A 55 7.21 1.11 8.29
CA VAL A 55 7.19 0.53 9.63
C VAL A 55 8.62 0.24 10.04
N ALA A 56 9.01 0.74 11.20
CA ALA A 56 10.32 0.48 11.78
C ALA A 56 10.18 -0.14 13.17
N LEU A 57 10.86 -1.26 13.40
CA LEU A 57 10.91 -1.97 14.67
C LEU A 57 12.33 -1.85 15.23
N GLY A 58 12.44 -1.44 16.49
CA GLY A 58 13.71 -1.44 17.19
C GLY A 58 13.58 -1.87 18.64
N THR A 59 14.73 -1.87 19.31
CA THR A 59 14.83 -2.28 20.72
C THR A 59 15.59 -1.25 21.54
N ARG A 60 15.28 -1.19 22.85
CA ARG A 60 16.04 -0.43 23.84
C ARG A 60 17.18 -1.23 24.46
N GLN A 61 17.21 -2.55 24.25
CA GLN A 61 18.28 -3.39 24.77
C GLN A 61 19.55 -3.19 23.95
N THR A 62 20.69 -3.27 24.63
CA THR A 62 22.02 -3.26 24.01
C THR A 62 22.38 -4.62 23.42
N THR A 63 21.74 -5.69 23.89
CA THR A 63 21.86 -7.04 23.37
C THR A 63 20.94 -7.25 22.16
N THR A 64 21.42 -8.02 21.19
CA THR A 64 20.61 -8.45 20.04
C THR A 64 19.43 -9.29 20.50
N GLN A 65 18.23 -8.95 20.02
CA GLN A 65 17.03 -9.76 20.15
C GLN A 65 16.67 -10.33 18.78
N THR A 66 16.35 -11.62 18.75
CA THR A 66 15.76 -12.26 17.58
C THR A 66 14.25 -12.12 17.65
N VAL A 67 13.65 -11.58 16.59
CA VAL A 67 12.21 -11.34 16.49
C VAL A 67 11.71 -11.78 15.12
N THR A 68 10.39 -11.94 14.95
CA THR A 68 9.81 -12.20 13.62
C THR A 68 10.03 -10.99 12.70
N GLY A 69 10.52 -11.19 11.48
CA GLY A 69 10.69 -10.10 10.51
C GLY A 69 9.38 -9.35 10.22
N LEU A 70 9.49 -8.14 9.65
CA LEU A 70 8.33 -7.36 9.25
C LEU A 70 7.75 -7.91 7.93
N SER A 71 6.48 -8.32 7.95
CA SER A 71 5.71 -8.74 6.76
C SER A 71 4.23 -8.44 6.95
N HIS A 72 3.43 -8.73 5.92
CA HIS A 72 1.96 -8.61 6.00
C HIS A 72 1.35 -9.56 7.05
N GLY A 73 2.05 -10.62 7.44
CA GLY A 73 1.59 -11.58 8.46
C GLY A 73 1.99 -11.22 9.89
N SER A 74 3.07 -10.45 10.08
CA SER A 74 3.53 -10.02 11.41
C SER A 74 3.05 -8.62 11.80
N VAL A 75 2.47 -7.86 10.85
CA VAL A 75 2.02 -6.49 11.06
C VAL A 75 0.56 -6.31 10.63
N GLU A 76 -0.29 -5.92 11.57
CA GLU A 76 -1.71 -5.63 11.35
C GLU A 76 -1.96 -4.13 11.33
N PHE A 77 -2.81 -3.67 10.41
CA PHE A 77 -3.14 -2.26 10.25
C PHE A 77 -4.63 -1.99 10.42
N PHE A 78 -4.94 -0.86 11.04
CA PHE A 78 -6.31 -0.45 11.29
C PHE A 78 -6.49 1.04 11.03
N VAL A 79 -7.56 1.38 10.32
CA VAL A 79 -7.99 2.75 10.07
C VAL A 79 -9.14 3.10 11.01
N LEU A 80 -9.06 4.27 11.64
CA LEU A 80 -10.06 4.79 12.56
C LEU A 80 -10.37 6.24 12.21
N PRO A 81 -11.65 6.68 12.23
CA PRO A 81 -11.97 8.11 12.20
C PRO A 81 -11.26 8.85 13.33
N ALA A 82 -10.77 10.05 13.05
CA ALA A 82 -10.23 10.91 14.10
C ALA A 82 -11.37 11.44 14.98
N GLY A 83 -11.24 11.27 16.30
CA GLY A 83 -12.24 11.73 17.28
C GLY A 83 -12.56 10.69 18.36
N PRO A 84 -13.43 11.04 19.32
CA PRO A 84 -13.76 10.20 20.47
C PRO A 84 -14.44 8.86 20.07
N ASP A 85 -15.20 8.84 18.98
CA ASP A 85 -15.87 7.63 18.49
C ASP A 85 -14.98 6.75 17.58
N GLY A 86 -13.77 7.22 17.24
CA GLY A 86 -12.82 6.50 16.38
C GLY A 86 -12.63 5.03 16.74
N PRO A 87 -12.38 4.68 18.03
CA PRO A 87 -12.22 3.29 18.47
C PRO A 87 -13.40 2.37 18.15
N ARG A 88 -14.63 2.89 18.09
CA ARG A 88 -15.84 2.09 17.81
C ARG A 88 -16.00 1.78 16.32
N HIS A 89 -15.33 2.55 15.46
CA HIS A 89 -15.41 2.44 14.01
C HIS A 89 -14.08 2.00 13.39
N GLN A 90 -13.30 1.23 14.15
CA GLN A 90 -12.05 0.65 13.68
C GLN A 90 -12.31 -0.35 12.55
N ARG A 91 -11.58 -0.20 11.44
CA ARG A 91 -11.61 -1.13 10.30
C ARG A 91 -10.21 -1.66 10.03
N GLY A 92 -10.07 -2.98 9.91
CA GLY A 92 -8.84 -3.60 9.42
C GLY A 92 -8.57 -3.21 7.97
N VAL A 93 -7.33 -2.89 7.65
CA VAL A 93 -6.87 -2.64 6.28
C VAL A 93 -5.66 -3.50 6.00
N SER A 94 -5.59 -4.07 4.80
CA SER A 94 -4.46 -4.88 4.38
C SER A 94 -3.59 -4.08 3.42
N PRO A 95 -2.27 -4.07 3.61
CA PRO A 95 -1.35 -3.56 2.61
C PRO A 95 -1.39 -4.46 1.37
N VAL A 96 -0.83 -3.99 0.27
CA VAL A 96 -0.50 -4.82 -0.89
C VAL A 96 0.57 -5.81 -0.47
N PHE A 97 0.28 -7.09 -0.66
CA PHE A 97 1.23 -8.19 -0.42
C PHE A 97 1.12 -9.20 -1.55
N SER A 98 2.17 -10.01 -1.70
CA SER A 98 2.13 -11.13 -2.63
C SER A 98 1.62 -12.38 -1.93
N PRO A 99 0.74 -13.17 -2.57
CA PRO A 99 0.40 -14.52 -2.10
C PRO A 99 1.59 -15.48 -2.05
N LEU A 100 2.65 -15.18 -2.80
CA LEU A 100 3.90 -15.94 -2.83
C LEU A 100 4.95 -15.37 -1.86
N GLU A 101 4.62 -14.32 -1.11
CA GLU A 101 5.53 -13.80 -0.08
C GLU A 101 5.74 -14.88 1.00
N PRO A 102 7.00 -15.29 1.26
CA PRO A 102 7.26 -16.26 2.32
C PRO A 102 6.90 -15.64 3.68
N PRO A 103 6.53 -16.47 4.67
CA PRO A 103 6.42 -16.02 6.05
C PRO A 103 7.68 -15.26 6.47
N ALA A 104 7.51 -14.21 7.28
CA ALA A 104 8.65 -13.51 7.83
C ALA A 104 9.47 -14.47 8.68
N GLY A 105 10.72 -14.68 8.30
CA GLY A 105 11.68 -15.43 9.11
C GLY A 105 12.15 -14.62 10.31
N ASP A 106 13.01 -15.24 11.11
CA ASP A 106 13.67 -14.58 12.23
C ASP A 106 14.61 -13.47 11.75
N ALA A 107 14.59 -12.34 12.46
CA ALA A 107 15.36 -11.16 12.15
C ALA A 107 16.00 -10.59 13.41
N PRO A 108 17.29 -10.25 13.39
CA PRO A 108 17.95 -9.63 14.54
C PRO A 108 17.60 -8.15 14.66
N VAL A 109 17.37 -7.69 15.88
CA VAL A 109 17.18 -6.28 16.23
C VAL A 109 18.13 -5.94 17.37
N THR A 110 18.94 -4.90 17.21
CA THR A 110 19.91 -4.44 18.21
C THR A 110 19.87 -2.92 18.27
N SER A 111 19.97 -2.30 19.46
CA SER A 111 20.10 -0.85 19.51
C SER A 111 21.47 -0.41 18.96
N PRO A 112 21.57 0.63 18.11
CA PRO A 112 20.52 1.56 17.67
C PRO A 112 19.88 1.22 16.31
N THR A 113 20.12 0.02 15.77
CA THR A 113 19.59 -0.39 14.46
C THR A 113 18.10 -0.74 14.55
N HIS A 114 17.44 -0.65 13.39
CA HIS A 114 16.01 -0.91 13.25
C HIS A 114 15.78 -1.81 12.04
N LEU A 115 14.86 -2.76 12.18
CA LEU A 115 14.26 -3.42 11.02
C LEU A 115 13.27 -2.44 10.41
N ARG A 116 13.29 -2.31 9.09
CA ARG A 116 12.39 -1.41 8.37
C ARG A 116 11.74 -2.15 7.22
N ARG A 117 10.46 -1.87 7.00
CA ARG A 117 9.72 -2.32 5.83
C ARG A 117 8.68 -1.31 5.39
N ASP A 118 8.49 -1.24 4.08
CA ASP A 118 7.49 -0.39 3.44
C ASP A 118 6.21 -1.18 3.20
N PHE A 119 5.09 -0.54 3.50
CA PHE A 119 3.75 -1.10 3.33
C PHE A 119 2.93 -0.16 2.45
N LEU A 120 2.58 -0.66 1.26
CA LEU A 120 1.78 0.06 0.28
C LEU A 120 0.29 -0.22 0.51
N PHE A 121 -0.54 0.81 0.51
CA PHE A 121 -2.00 0.69 0.53
C PHE A 121 -2.56 1.37 -0.70
N THR A 122 -3.39 0.67 -1.48
CA THR A 122 -4.08 1.24 -2.64
C THR A 122 -5.36 1.98 -2.26
N THR A 123 -5.92 1.68 -1.09
CA THR A 123 -7.08 2.38 -0.52
C THR A 123 -7.10 2.21 1.00
N LEU A 124 -6.82 3.29 1.74
CA LEU A 124 -7.02 3.31 3.20
C LEU A 124 -8.49 3.49 3.57
N THR A 125 -9.21 4.36 2.85
CA THR A 125 -10.65 4.62 3.03
C THR A 125 -11.25 5.28 1.78
N ALA A 126 -12.53 5.04 1.55
CA ALA A 126 -13.30 5.62 0.45
C ALA A 126 -14.01 6.93 0.84
N LYS A 127 -14.00 7.30 2.12
CA LYS A 127 -14.68 8.48 2.64
C LYS A 127 -13.65 9.58 2.95
N PRO A 128 -13.87 10.82 2.50
CA PRO A 128 -13.11 11.97 2.95
C PRO A 128 -13.24 12.16 4.47
N GLY A 129 -12.21 12.76 5.08
CA GLY A 129 -12.19 13.07 6.51
C GLY A 129 -10.82 12.88 7.14
N LYS A 130 -10.76 13.13 8.44
CA LYS A 130 -9.55 12.93 9.25
C LYS A 130 -9.59 11.55 9.87
N TYR A 131 -8.46 10.86 9.79
CA TYR A 131 -8.30 9.47 10.20
C TYR A 131 -6.99 9.28 10.95
N VAL A 132 -6.88 8.10 11.54
CA VAL A 132 -5.67 7.61 12.20
C VAL A 132 -5.40 6.21 11.71
N LEU A 133 -4.17 5.95 11.26
CA LEU A 133 -3.67 4.61 10.98
C LEU A 133 -2.97 4.08 12.24
N ARG A 134 -3.41 2.92 12.70
CA ARG A 134 -2.75 2.14 13.76
C ARG A 134 -2.05 0.95 13.15
N CYS A 135 -0.90 0.63 13.73
CA CYS A 135 -0.06 -0.50 13.34
C CYS A 135 0.27 -1.31 14.58
N VAL A 136 0.07 -2.62 14.50
CA VAL A 136 0.35 -3.58 15.57
C VAL A 136 1.30 -4.63 15.01
N TYR A 137 2.45 -4.78 15.64
CA TYR A 137 3.39 -5.84 15.33
C TYR A 137 3.20 -6.98 16.34
N SER A 138 3.14 -8.21 15.84
CA SER A 138 3.00 -9.42 16.65
C SER A 138 4.23 -10.32 16.46
N THR A 139 4.78 -10.81 17.57
CA THR A 139 5.89 -11.79 17.57
C THR A 139 5.76 -12.70 18.78
N PRO A 140 6.25 -13.96 18.74
CA PRO A 140 6.27 -14.84 19.90
C PRO A 140 7.04 -14.21 21.09
N GLU A 141 6.59 -14.45 22.31
CA GLU A 141 7.32 -14.03 23.51
C GLU A 141 8.57 -14.92 23.69
N PRO A 142 9.78 -14.36 23.91
CA PRO A 142 11.00 -15.16 24.04
C PRO A 142 10.95 -16.21 25.16
N ALA A 143 10.22 -15.91 26.24
CA ALA A 143 10.06 -16.82 27.38
C ALA A 143 8.91 -17.83 27.20
N ASN A 144 8.00 -17.59 26.25
CA ASN A 144 6.86 -18.46 25.98
C ASN A 144 6.42 -18.32 24.49
N PRO A 145 6.95 -19.18 23.61
CA PRO A 145 6.66 -19.10 22.17
C PRO A 145 5.18 -19.26 21.80
N ASP A 146 4.37 -19.90 22.67
CA ASP A 146 2.92 -20.07 22.44
C ASP A 146 2.12 -18.77 22.68
N ARG A 147 2.76 -17.75 23.26
CA ARG A 147 2.15 -16.44 23.54
C ARG A 147 2.69 -15.39 22.57
N LEU A 148 1.78 -14.62 21.98
CA LEU A 148 2.14 -13.48 21.14
C LEU A 148 2.33 -12.21 21.99
N MET A 149 3.50 -11.60 21.88
CA MET A 149 3.76 -10.24 22.29
C MET A 149 3.30 -9.27 21.21
N ARG A 150 2.53 -8.25 21.60
CA ARG A 150 2.06 -7.18 20.71
C ARG A 150 2.77 -5.86 21.00
N VAL A 151 3.33 -5.26 19.96
CA VAL A 151 3.99 -3.95 20.01
C VAL A 151 3.16 -2.97 19.18
N TYR A 152 2.76 -1.87 19.78
CA TYR A 152 1.89 -0.88 19.15
C TYR A 152 2.71 0.32 18.71
N ALA A 153 2.58 0.72 17.45
CA ALA A 153 3.14 1.99 17.01
C ALA A 153 2.34 3.17 17.58
N ARG A 154 2.99 4.33 17.69
CA ARG A 154 2.24 5.59 17.83
C ARG A 154 1.29 5.71 16.64
N PRO A 155 -0.01 6.00 16.85
CA PRO A 155 -0.94 6.14 15.74
C PRO A 155 -0.55 7.29 14.80
N ALA A 156 -0.60 7.05 13.49
CA ALA A 156 -0.25 8.03 12.47
C ALA A 156 -1.51 8.74 11.96
N PRO A 157 -1.72 10.03 12.26
CA PRO A 157 -2.86 10.78 11.75
C PRO A 157 -2.70 11.03 10.25
N PHE A 158 -3.81 11.01 9.51
CA PHE A 158 -3.87 11.41 8.11
C PHE A 158 -5.23 12.01 7.75
N GLU A 159 -5.28 12.70 6.62
CA GLU A 159 -6.50 13.29 6.06
C GLU A 159 -6.75 12.72 4.66
N VAL A 160 -8.00 12.37 4.39
CA VAL A 160 -8.48 12.06 3.04
C VAL A 160 -9.30 13.23 2.55
N ILE A 161 -8.85 13.87 1.47
CA ILE A 161 -9.51 15.03 0.89
C ILE A 161 -10.54 14.63 -0.16
N GLU A 162 -11.61 15.41 -0.24
CA GLU A 162 -12.67 15.26 -1.25
C GLU A 162 -12.23 15.96 -2.55
N ASP A 163 -11.40 15.26 -3.31
CA ASP A 163 -11.03 15.59 -4.69
C ASP A 163 -11.44 14.42 -5.59
N ALA A 164 -11.52 14.66 -6.91
CA ALA A 164 -11.65 13.57 -7.87
C ALA A 164 -10.54 12.52 -7.63
N PRO A 165 -10.87 11.22 -7.63
CA PRO A 165 -9.88 10.18 -7.39
C PRO A 165 -8.74 10.30 -8.40
N VAL A 166 -7.50 10.21 -7.91
CA VAL A 166 -6.29 10.35 -8.77
C VAL A 166 -6.28 9.29 -9.86
N LEU A 167 -6.73 8.08 -9.50
CA LEU A 167 -6.79 6.93 -10.39
C LEU A 167 -8.09 6.16 -10.11
N GLN A 168 -8.77 5.76 -11.17
CA GLN A 168 -9.87 4.81 -11.05
C GLN A 168 -9.33 3.41 -10.73
N ARG A 169 -9.83 2.82 -9.65
CA ARG A 169 -9.45 1.48 -9.17
C ARG A 169 -10.65 0.55 -9.10
N HIS A 170 -10.38 -0.73 -9.32
CA HIS A 170 -11.30 -1.80 -8.97
C HIS A 170 -11.40 -1.98 -7.46
N SER A 171 -12.39 -2.73 -6.99
CA SER A 171 -12.59 -3.03 -5.57
C SER A 171 -11.43 -3.80 -4.92
N ASN A 172 -10.60 -4.47 -5.72
CA ASN A 172 -9.37 -5.14 -5.28
C ASN A 172 -8.16 -4.19 -5.17
N GLY A 173 -8.35 -2.89 -5.43
CA GLY A 173 -7.30 -1.88 -5.32
C GLY A 173 -6.40 -1.73 -6.55
N LEU A 174 -6.56 -2.54 -7.60
CA LEU A 174 -5.81 -2.37 -8.85
C LEU A 174 -6.39 -1.23 -9.68
N ILE A 175 -5.56 -0.44 -10.36
CA ILE A 175 -6.04 0.51 -11.37
C ILE A 175 -6.78 -0.22 -12.49
N THR A 176 -7.75 0.46 -13.10
CA THR A 176 -8.50 -0.10 -14.23
C THR A 176 -7.64 -0.22 -15.50
N ARG A 177 -8.09 -1.06 -16.44
CA ARG A 177 -7.49 -1.14 -17.79
C ARG A 177 -7.41 0.23 -18.46
N HIS A 178 -8.45 1.05 -18.31
CA HIS A 178 -8.51 2.39 -18.89
C HIS A 178 -7.40 3.30 -18.34
N GLU A 179 -7.18 3.29 -17.02
CA GLU A 179 -6.09 4.06 -16.39
C GLU A 179 -4.71 3.56 -16.83
N ALA A 180 -4.51 2.25 -16.93
CA ALA A 180 -3.24 1.69 -17.37
C ALA A 180 -2.89 2.10 -18.81
N LEU A 181 -3.88 2.08 -19.72
CA LEU A 181 -3.74 2.57 -21.09
C LEU A 181 -3.41 4.07 -21.11
N ARG A 182 -4.15 4.88 -20.34
CA ARG A 182 -3.93 6.32 -20.24
C ARG A 182 -2.48 6.62 -19.80
N LEU A 183 -2.01 5.99 -18.72
CA LEU A 183 -0.66 6.16 -18.19
C LEU A 183 0.43 5.76 -19.20
N ALA A 184 0.23 4.66 -19.93
CA ALA A 184 1.18 4.21 -20.94
C ALA A 184 1.24 5.16 -22.15
N CYS A 185 0.08 5.64 -22.63
CA CYS A 185 0.00 6.61 -23.73
C CYS A 185 0.56 8.00 -23.34
N GLU A 186 0.40 8.41 -22.08
CA GLU A 186 1.05 9.62 -21.56
C GLU A 186 2.57 9.46 -21.54
N ALA A 187 3.08 8.29 -21.14
CA ALA A 187 4.52 8.01 -21.12
C ALA A 187 5.17 7.97 -22.51
N THR A 188 4.41 7.69 -23.58
CA THR A 188 4.89 7.82 -24.96
C THR A 188 4.77 9.24 -25.52
N GLY A 189 4.20 10.18 -24.76
CA GLY A 189 3.90 11.53 -25.25
C GLY A 189 2.80 11.56 -26.31
N ARG A 190 2.00 10.48 -26.44
CA ARG A 190 0.90 10.36 -27.41
C ARG A 190 -0.42 10.00 -26.69
N PRO A 191 -1.06 10.97 -26.00
CA PRO A 191 -2.32 10.72 -25.32
C PRO A 191 -3.38 10.23 -26.32
N GLY A 192 -4.08 9.13 -25.99
CA GLY A 192 -5.13 8.58 -26.84
C GLY A 192 -4.65 7.76 -28.04
N ALA A 193 -3.35 7.45 -28.15
CA ALA A 193 -2.86 6.49 -29.14
C ALA A 193 -3.59 5.14 -29.00
N PRO A 194 -3.89 4.44 -30.12
CA PRO A 194 -4.45 3.10 -30.07
C PRO A 194 -3.53 2.18 -29.26
N ALA A 195 -4.08 1.51 -28.27
CA ALA A 195 -3.31 0.73 -27.34
C ALA A 195 -4.10 -0.47 -26.82
N ASP A 196 -3.38 -1.53 -26.50
CA ASP A 196 -3.91 -2.76 -25.92
C ASP A 196 -3.25 -3.02 -24.57
N ALA A 197 -4.04 -3.43 -23.58
CA ALA A 197 -3.56 -3.72 -22.24
C ALA A 197 -4.03 -5.10 -21.79
N ARG A 198 -3.12 -5.82 -21.14
CA ARG A 198 -3.32 -7.15 -20.55
C ARG A 198 -2.81 -7.18 -19.12
N LEU A 199 -3.54 -7.84 -18.23
CA LEU A 199 -3.11 -8.03 -16.86
C LEU A 199 -2.30 -9.33 -16.76
N VAL A 200 -1.05 -9.24 -16.31
CA VAL A 200 -0.16 -10.38 -16.09
C VAL A 200 0.24 -10.47 -14.62
N VAL A 201 0.73 -11.63 -14.19
CA VAL A 201 1.29 -11.84 -12.85
C VAL A 201 2.78 -12.11 -13.02
N ASP A 202 3.62 -11.45 -12.21
CA ASP A 202 5.06 -11.70 -12.22
C ASP A 202 5.46 -12.92 -11.38
N GLU A 203 6.74 -13.28 -11.44
CA GLU A 203 7.31 -14.40 -10.69
C GLU A 203 7.16 -14.25 -9.17
N MET A 204 6.99 -13.01 -8.71
CA MET A 204 6.80 -12.68 -7.31
C MET A 204 5.32 -12.65 -6.93
N GLY A 205 4.39 -12.99 -7.82
CA GLY A 205 2.94 -13.05 -7.53
C GLY A 205 2.23 -11.69 -7.57
N PHE A 206 2.87 -10.64 -8.10
CA PHE A 206 2.26 -9.31 -8.24
C PHE A 206 1.67 -9.10 -9.62
N HIS A 207 0.53 -8.41 -9.67
CA HIS A 207 -0.10 -8.02 -10.92
C HIS A 207 0.67 -6.88 -11.61
N LYS A 208 0.72 -6.92 -12.94
CA LYS A 208 1.26 -5.87 -13.81
C LYS A 208 0.34 -5.68 -15.01
N TRP A 209 0.12 -4.45 -15.42
CA TRP A 209 -0.49 -4.18 -16.72
C TRP A 209 0.60 -4.16 -17.78
N TRP A 210 0.58 -5.12 -18.71
CA TRP A 210 1.39 -5.10 -19.90
C TRP A 210 0.62 -4.36 -21.00
N VAL A 211 1.12 -3.21 -21.42
CA VAL A 211 0.45 -2.31 -22.36
C VAL A 211 1.28 -2.15 -23.62
N ASN A 212 0.69 -2.40 -24.78
CA ASN A 212 1.21 -2.04 -26.09
C ASN A 212 0.57 -0.72 -26.53
N VAL A 213 1.38 0.24 -26.95
CA VAL A 213 0.95 1.50 -27.54
C VAL A 213 1.41 1.53 -28.99
N ASN A 214 0.48 1.71 -29.92
CA ASN A 214 0.78 1.76 -31.34
C ASN A 214 1.36 3.13 -31.71
N GLU A 215 2.59 3.12 -32.20
CA GLU A 215 3.22 4.25 -32.87
C GLU A 215 2.81 4.18 -34.34
N SER A 216 1.66 4.77 -34.68
CA SER A 216 1.33 4.98 -36.09
C SER A 216 2.13 6.18 -36.60
N ASP A 217 3.17 5.90 -37.38
CA ASP A 217 3.66 6.81 -38.41
C ASP A 217 3.33 6.15 -39.77
N ALA A 218 2.97 6.95 -40.77
CA ALA A 218 2.27 6.56 -42.01
C ALA A 218 2.91 5.47 -42.90
N ALA A 219 4.02 4.84 -42.48
CA ALA A 219 4.73 3.78 -43.20
C ALA A 219 4.94 2.48 -42.40
N THR A 220 4.80 2.49 -41.07
CA THR A 220 5.05 1.31 -40.23
C THR A 220 4.27 1.38 -38.91
N THR A 221 3.55 0.31 -38.58
CA THR A 221 2.95 0.13 -37.25
C THR A 221 4.02 -0.39 -36.30
N ALA A 222 4.89 0.50 -35.81
CA ALA A 222 5.76 0.15 -34.68
C ALA A 222 4.91 0.18 -33.40
N SER A 223 5.11 -0.77 -32.49
CA SER A 223 4.45 -0.75 -31.19
C SER A 223 5.51 -0.68 -30.10
N VAL A 224 5.33 0.23 -29.14
CA VAL A 224 6.15 0.30 -27.94
C VAL A 224 5.33 -0.17 -26.76
N SER A 225 5.97 -0.90 -25.84
CA SER A 225 5.26 -1.52 -24.74
C SER A 225 5.84 -1.18 -23.39
N TYR A 226 4.96 -1.19 -22.38
CA TYR A 226 5.27 -0.81 -21.02
C TYR A 226 4.64 -1.79 -20.02
N PHE A 227 5.32 -1.99 -18.90
CA PHE A 227 4.69 -2.48 -17.69
C PHE A 227 4.25 -1.29 -16.84
N VAL A 228 2.97 -1.27 -16.50
CA VAL A 228 2.37 -0.30 -15.57
C VAL A 228 2.08 -1.02 -14.25
N ASP A 229 2.56 -0.45 -13.16
CA ASP A 229 2.30 -0.91 -11.80
C ASP A 229 0.84 -0.61 -11.43
N PRO A 230 -0.03 -1.62 -11.24
CA PRO A 230 -1.43 -1.41 -10.97
C PRO A 230 -1.71 -0.96 -9.53
N TYR A 231 -0.74 -1.08 -8.64
CA TYR A 231 -0.86 -0.69 -7.24
C TYR A 231 -0.50 0.78 -7.08
N GLN A 232 0.62 1.23 -7.64
CA GLN A 232 1.04 2.63 -7.54
C GLN A 232 0.51 3.52 -8.66
N GLY A 233 0.08 2.94 -9.78
CA GLY A 233 -0.42 3.71 -10.91
C GLY A 233 0.68 4.48 -11.65
N ARG A 234 1.83 3.83 -11.84
CA ARG A 234 2.99 4.41 -12.51
C ARG A 234 3.53 3.47 -13.58
N VAL A 235 4.07 4.04 -14.65
CA VAL A 235 4.85 3.26 -15.62
C VAL A 235 6.13 2.80 -14.95
N TRP A 236 6.34 1.49 -14.89
CA TRP A 236 7.45 0.88 -14.18
C TRP A 236 8.66 0.69 -15.10
N ALA A 237 8.44 0.10 -16.27
CA ALA A 237 9.51 -0.21 -17.21
C ALA A 237 9.00 -0.35 -18.65
N ARG A 238 9.89 -0.20 -19.62
CA ARG A 238 9.64 -0.64 -21.00
C ARG A 238 9.63 -2.17 -21.07
N ALA A 239 8.79 -2.69 -21.94
CA ALA A 239 8.60 -4.11 -22.18
C ALA A 239 8.76 -4.41 -23.67
N ARG A 240 8.94 -5.69 -24.00
CA ARG A 240 8.77 -6.15 -25.38
C ARG A 240 7.27 -6.12 -25.73
N PRO A 241 6.90 -5.85 -26.99
CA PRO A 241 5.50 -5.98 -27.39
C PRO A 241 4.99 -7.41 -27.34
N PHE A 242 3.73 -7.56 -26.94
CA PHE A 242 2.99 -8.82 -27.05
C PHE A 242 2.15 -8.84 -28.32
N ASP A 243 1.78 -10.02 -28.82
CA ASP A 243 0.80 -10.15 -29.89
C ASP A 243 -0.62 -10.02 -29.32
N PRO A 244 -1.40 -8.98 -29.70
CA PRO A 244 -2.75 -8.78 -29.18
C PRO A 244 -3.74 -9.86 -29.65
N THR A 245 -3.42 -10.64 -30.68
CA THR A 245 -4.28 -11.71 -31.22
C THR A 245 -4.16 -13.03 -30.46
N VAL A 246 -3.05 -13.26 -29.77
CA VAL A 246 -2.84 -14.46 -28.95
C VAL A 246 -3.69 -14.34 -27.69
N LYS A 247 -4.85 -15.01 -27.66
CA LYS A 247 -5.64 -15.16 -26.43
C LYS A 247 -4.80 -15.98 -25.46
N GLN A 248 -4.38 -15.36 -24.36
CA GLN A 248 -3.87 -16.09 -23.22
C GLN A 248 -5.08 -16.60 -22.44
N ASP A 249 -5.02 -17.83 -21.93
CA ASP A 249 -6.05 -18.34 -21.01
C ASP A 249 -6.22 -17.30 -19.90
N ASP A 250 -7.40 -16.66 -19.89
CA ASP A 250 -7.73 -15.66 -18.90
C ASP A 250 -7.52 -16.30 -17.54
N LEU A 251 -6.52 -15.83 -16.78
CA LEU A 251 -6.56 -16.00 -15.34
C LEU A 251 -7.96 -15.53 -14.93
N PRO A 252 -8.75 -16.33 -14.20
CA PRO A 252 -10.09 -15.93 -13.84
C PRO A 252 -9.96 -14.68 -12.96
N ILE A 253 -10.13 -13.52 -13.58
CA ILE A 253 -10.52 -12.31 -12.88
C ILE A 253 -11.91 -12.68 -12.41
N SER A 254 -12.00 -13.23 -11.20
CA SER A 254 -13.27 -13.43 -10.52
C SER A 254 -13.88 -12.05 -10.32
N LEU A 255 -14.62 -11.62 -11.34
CA LEU A 255 -15.55 -10.50 -11.33
C LEU A 255 -16.77 -10.83 -10.45
N GLU A 256 -16.80 -12.01 -9.85
CA GLU A 256 -17.82 -12.47 -8.92
C GLU A 256 -17.15 -12.89 -7.60
N SER A 257 -16.60 -11.90 -6.88
CA SER A 257 -16.39 -12.10 -5.45
C SER A 257 -17.77 -12.34 -4.83
N GLU A 258 -18.03 -13.56 -4.36
CA GLU A 258 -19.21 -13.92 -3.54
C GLU A 258 -19.49 -12.88 -2.44
N VAL A 259 -18.48 -12.12 -2.02
CA VAL A 259 -18.59 -11.05 -1.03
C VAL A 259 -19.41 -9.87 -1.56
N ILE A 260 -19.30 -9.50 -2.84
CA ILE A 260 -20.10 -8.43 -3.47
C ILE A 260 -21.53 -8.92 -3.74
N GLN A 261 -21.73 -10.18 -4.11
CA GLN A 261 -23.07 -10.78 -4.18
C GLN A 261 -23.72 -10.86 -2.79
N LYS A 262 -23.02 -11.36 -1.77
CA LYS A 262 -23.50 -11.42 -0.38
C LYS A 262 -23.77 -10.03 0.22
N LEU A 263 -23.00 -9.00 -0.15
CA LEU A 263 -23.25 -7.60 0.24
C LEU A 263 -24.46 -6.99 -0.49
N ARG A 264 -24.70 -7.36 -1.75
CA ARG A 264 -25.91 -6.96 -2.50
C ARG A 264 -27.16 -7.67 -2.00
N GLU A 265 -27.06 -8.95 -1.65
CA GLU A 265 -28.15 -9.73 -1.07
C GLU A 265 -28.53 -9.26 0.34
N ARG A 266 -27.54 -8.97 1.21
CA ARG A 266 -27.81 -8.35 2.53
C ARG A 266 -28.48 -6.98 2.44
N ARG A 267 -28.08 -6.14 1.47
CA ARG A 267 -28.77 -4.85 1.24
C ARG A 267 -30.23 -5.02 0.77
N ARG A 268 -30.56 -6.13 0.12
CA ARG A 268 -31.91 -6.41 -0.38
C ARG A 268 -32.83 -6.98 0.71
N THR A 269 -32.26 -7.66 1.71
CA THR A 269 -33.01 -8.20 2.86
C THR A 269 -33.14 -7.20 4.02
N GLU A 270 -32.22 -6.25 4.18
CA GLU A 270 -32.28 -5.24 5.25
C GLU A 270 -33.16 -4.02 4.93
N PHE A 271 -33.50 -3.79 3.66
CA PHE A 271 -34.40 -2.71 3.24
C PHE A 271 -35.37 -3.19 2.15
N PRO A 272 -36.49 -3.83 2.50
CA PRO A 272 -37.55 -4.06 1.52
C PRO A 272 -38.06 -2.69 1.06
N THR A 273 -37.84 -2.39 -0.23
CA THR A 273 -38.54 -1.30 -0.92
C THR A 273 -40.03 -1.45 -0.63
N ALA A 274 -40.61 -0.45 0.03
CA ALA A 274 -42.05 -0.38 0.25
C ALA A 274 -42.76 -0.50 -1.11
N PRO A 275 -43.83 -1.31 -1.22
CA PRO A 275 -44.63 -1.33 -2.43
C PRO A 275 -45.24 0.05 -2.63
N GLY A 276 -44.94 0.66 -3.78
CA GLY A 276 -45.53 1.91 -4.22
C GLY A 276 -47.06 1.79 -4.26
N ARG A 277 -47.71 2.84 -3.78
CA ARG A 277 -49.13 3.11 -4.04
C ARG A 277 -49.34 3.47 -5.51
#